data_AF-A0A919VH46-F1
#
_entry.id   AF-A0A919VH46-F1
#
_cell.length_a   1.000
_cell.length_b   1.000
_cell.length_c   1.000
_cell.angle_alpha   90.00
_cell.angle_beta   90.00
_cell.angle_gamma   90.00
#
_symmetry.space_group_name_H-M   'P 1'
#
loop_
_entity.id
_entity.type
_entity.pdbx_description
1 polymer ?
#
loop_
_entity_poly.entity_id
_entity_poly.type
_entity_poly.pdbx_seq_one_letter_code
_entity_poly.pdbx_strand_id
1 'polypeptide(L)'
;MYKPKFFSTQKKCQYILENILNTEFNASRHDLGYYAEGQDLELDGISDSLRIAFEYQGGQHNEYTPRFHHSYKDFLKQKAKDNFKIKLCDKKKIKLVSIFTHDATSDNDLIQNILKKLEALGINKELMNYNVSLDVYYAHEYPSLYKFEDIVKNNGGKIIDVISDKDNHHCATI
;
A
#
# COMPACT_ATOMS: atom_id res chain seq x y z
N MET A 1 9.42 20.22 5.64
CA MET A 1 9.42 19.33 4.47
C MET A 1 8.01 19.30 3.93
N TYR A 2 7.79 19.79 2.72
CA TYR A 2 6.46 19.72 2.11
C TYR A 2 6.17 18.27 1.69
N LYS A 3 4.93 17.83 1.93
CA LYS A 3 4.42 16.51 1.55
C LYS A 3 3.25 16.70 0.59
N PRO A 4 3.07 15.82 -0.41
CA PRO A 4 1.88 15.88 -1.24
C PRO A 4 0.63 15.67 -0.38
N LYS A 5 -0.53 16.09 -0.91
CA LYS A 5 -1.82 15.71 -0.33
C LYS A 5 -1.88 14.20 -0.10
N PHE A 6 -2.47 13.76 1.02
CA PHE A 6 -2.48 12.35 1.37
C PHE A 6 -3.15 11.48 0.28
N PHE A 7 -2.48 10.38 -0.04
CA PHE A 7 -3.06 9.22 -0.70
C PHE A 7 -2.31 7.96 -0.24
N SER A 8 -2.99 6.82 -0.32
CA SER A 8 -2.41 5.50 -0.15
C SER A 8 -2.01 4.93 -1.52
N THR A 9 -0.90 4.19 -1.56
CA THR A 9 -0.47 3.41 -2.73
C THR A 9 0.06 2.07 -2.24
N GLN A 10 0.10 1.07 -3.12
CA GLN A 10 0.75 -0.22 -2.84
C GLN A 10 2.20 -0.01 -2.39
N LYS A 11 3.00 0.78 -3.13
CA LYS A 11 4.41 1.08 -2.79
C LYS A 11 4.58 1.70 -1.41
N LYS A 12 3.71 2.63 -1.04
CA LYS A 12 3.74 3.28 0.27
C LYS A 12 3.42 2.29 1.39
N CYS A 13 2.43 1.42 1.18
CA CYS A 13 2.09 0.36 2.14
C CYS A 13 3.25 -0.64 2.29
N GLN A 14 3.88 -1.03 1.18
CA GLN A 14 5.07 -1.87 1.17
C GLN A 14 6.20 -1.21 1.98
N TYR A 15 6.56 0.04 1.67
CA TYR A 15 7.60 0.76 2.40
C TYR A 15 7.33 0.80 3.90
N ILE A 16 6.08 1.06 4.31
CA ILE A 16 5.69 1.06 5.73
C ILE A 16 5.88 -0.33 6.34
N LEU A 17 5.40 -1.39 5.69
CA LEU A 17 5.54 -2.76 6.18
C LEU A 17 7.02 -3.16 6.32
N GLU A 18 7.84 -2.83 5.34
CA GLU A 18 9.28 -3.13 5.35
C GLU A 18 9.99 -2.43 6.51
N ASN A 19 9.64 -1.16 6.79
CA ASN A 19 10.20 -0.40 7.91
C ASN A 19 9.67 -0.86 9.27
N ILE A 20 8.40 -1.28 9.36
CA ILE A 20 7.84 -1.82 10.61
C ILE A 20 8.48 -3.17 10.92
N LEU A 21 8.53 -4.07 9.96
CA LEU A 21 8.91 -5.48 10.17
C LEU A 21 10.40 -5.75 9.94
N ASN A 22 11.15 -4.75 9.50
CA ASN A 22 12.57 -4.84 9.17
C ASN A 22 12.88 -6.03 8.24
N THR A 23 12.07 -6.17 7.18
CA THR A 23 12.19 -7.21 6.15
C THR A 23 11.83 -6.62 4.80
N GLU A 24 12.33 -7.20 3.73
CA GLU A 24 11.88 -6.89 2.37
C GLU A 24 10.59 -7.67 2.03
N PHE A 25 9.77 -7.10 1.15
CA PHE A 25 8.64 -7.79 0.54
C PHE A 25 8.84 -7.91 -0.98
N ASN A 26 8.96 -9.14 -1.48
CA ASN A 26 9.12 -9.40 -2.91
C ASN A 26 7.79 -9.79 -3.56
N ALA A 27 7.60 -9.45 -4.83
CA ALA A 27 6.41 -9.88 -5.57
C ALA A 27 6.41 -11.42 -5.70
N SER A 28 5.30 -12.06 -5.33
CA SER A 28 5.26 -13.51 -5.09
C SER A 28 4.71 -14.34 -6.27
N ARG A 29 4.77 -13.80 -7.50
CA ARG A 29 4.14 -14.36 -8.71
C ARG A 29 4.29 -15.88 -8.88
N HIS A 30 5.41 -16.45 -8.44
CA HIS A 30 5.75 -17.85 -8.67
C HIS A 30 5.44 -18.79 -7.48
N ASP A 31 5.29 -18.27 -6.25
CA ASP A 31 5.26 -19.11 -5.05
C ASP A 31 3.87 -19.56 -4.61
N LEU A 32 2.80 -19.01 -5.20
CA LEU A 32 1.42 -19.30 -4.79
C LEU A 32 0.72 -20.32 -5.69
N GLY A 33 1.25 -20.56 -6.89
CA GLY A 33 0.62 -21.43 -7.88
C GLY A 33 -0.52 -20.75 -8.61
N TYR A 34 -1.45 -21.54 -9.17
CA TYR A 34 -2.49 -21.06 -10.08
C TYR A 34 -3.87 -21.03 -9.40
N TYR A 35 -4.65 -19.98 -9.63
CA TYR A 35 -6.10 -20.00 -9.48
C TYR A 35 -6.72 -20.75 -10.66
N ALA A 36 -7.88 -21.37 -10.44
CA ALA A 36 -8.61 -22.18 -11.44
C ALA A 36 -8.47 -21.65 -12.88
N GLU A 37 -8.21 -22.55 -13.82
CA GLU A 37 -7.94 -22.27 -15.25
C GLU A 37 -6.64 -21.49 -15.53
N GLY A 38 -5.56 -21.74 -14.78
CA GLY A 38 -4.21 -21.29 -15.14
C GLY A 38 -3.98 -19.79 -14.99
N GLN A 39 -4.80 -19.10 -14.20
CA GLN A 39 -4.56 -17.70 -13.85
C GLN A 39 -3.57 -17.62 -12.68
N ASP A 40 -2.46 -16.91 -12.86
CA ASP A 40 -1.47 -16.72 -11.79
C ASP A 40 -2.11 -16.06 -10.56
N LEU A 41 -1.81 -16.61 -9.39
CA LEU A 41 -2.08 -15.95 -8.12
C LEU A 41 -0.83 -15.17 -7.72
N GLU A 42 -0.95 -13.86 -7.76
CA GLU A 42 0.09 -12.95 -7.27
C GLU A 42 -0.38 -12.32 -5.96
N LEU A 43 0.49 -12.31 -4.95
CA LEU A 43 0.40 -11.34 -3.85
C LEU A 43 1.26 -10.13 -4.15
N ASP A 44 0.77 -8.96 -3.75
CA ASP A 44 1.46 -7.68 -3.93
C ASP A 44 2.86 -7.67 -3.29
N GLY A 45 3.05 -8.41 -2.21
CA GLY A 45 4.37 -8.74 -1.69
C GLY A 45 4.36 -9.83 -0.62
N ILE A 46 5.46 -10.57 -0.53
CA ILE A 46 5.74 -11.57 0.50
C ILE A 46 7.12 -11.37 1.12
N SER A 47 7.18 -11.46 2.45
CA SER A 47 8.40 -11.69 3.21
C SER A 47 8.50 -13.18 3.51
N ASP A 48 9.40 -13.88 2.82
CA ASP A 48 9.62 -15.31 3.04
C ASP A 48 10.20 -15.62 4.41
N SER A 49 11.07 -14.74 4.92
CA SER A 49 11.73 -14.86 6.23
C SER A 49 10.71 -14.84 7.38
N LEU A 50 9.72 -13.93 7.30
CA LEU A 50 8.70 -13.81 8.34
C LEU A 50 7.43 -14.63 8.04
N ARG A 51 7.31 -15.19 6.83
CA ARG A 51 6.08 -15.84 6.34
C ARG A 51 4.88 -14.90 6.44
N ILE A 52 5.07 -13.64 6.04
CA ILE A 52 4.03 -12.60 6.01
C ILE A 52 3.87 -12.15 4.58
N ALA A 53 2.64 -12.01 4.11
CA ALA A 53 2.34 -11.38 2.83
C ALA A 53 1.37 -10.23 3.02
N PHE A 54 1.29 -9.32 2.05
CA PHE A 54 0.29 -8.26 2.04
C PHE A 54 -0.41 -8.12 0.69
N GLU A 55 -1.60 -7.52 0.76
CA GLU A 55 -2.42 -7.13 -0.39
C GLU A 55 -2.91 -5.70 -0.18
N TYR A 56 -2.75 -4.87 -1.21
CA TYR A 56 -3.26 -3.51 -1.29
C TYR A 56 -4.57 -3.51 -2.09
N GLN A 57 -5.70 -3.36 -1.40
CA GLN A 57 -7.03 -3.53 -1.98
C GLN A 57 -7.75 -2.20 -2.17
N GLY A 58 -8.23 -1.96 -3.40
CA GLY A 58 -9.13 -0.86 -3.75
C GLY A 58 -10.44 -0.86 -2.94
N GLY A 59 -11.10 0.30 -2.82
CA GLY A 59 -12.47 0.38 -2.28
C GLY A 59 -13.51 -0.45 -3.06
N GLN A 60 -13.18 -0.88 -4.27
CA GLN A 60 -14.01 -1.71 -5.16
C GLN A 60 -14.27 -3.15 -4.66
N HIS A 61 -13.59 -3.63 -3.60
CA HIS A 61 -13.76 -5.02 -3.14
C HIS A 61 -15.02 -5.27 -2.29
N ASN A 62 -15.60 -4.22 -1.69
CA ASN A 62 -16.70 -4.38 -0.73
C ASN A 62 -18.09 -4.37 -1.40
N GLU A 63 -18.26 -3.55 -2.43
CA GLU A 63 -19.54 -3.30 -3.10
C GLU A 63 -19.41 -3.33 -4.63
N TYR A 64 -20.45 -3.83 -5.31
CA TYR A 64 -20.50 -3.78 -6.77
C TYR A 64 -20.66 -2.33 -7.23
N THR A 65 -19.58 -1.75 -7.75
CA THR A 65 -19.63 -0.45 -8.42
C THR A 65 -19.52 -0.65 -9.95
N PRO A 66 -20.51 -0.21 -10.77
CA PRO A 66 -20.44 -0.31 -12.23
C PRO A 66 -19.23 0.38 -12.87
N ARG A 67 -18.64 1.36 -12.18
CA ARG A 67 -17.38 2.04 -12.59
C ARG A 67 -16.17 1.11 -12.55
N PHE A 68 -16.17 0.11 -11.67
CA PHE A 68 -15.03 -0.78 -11.42
C PHE A 68 -15.31 -2.23 -11.82
N HIS A 69 -16.57 -2.58 -12.08
CA HIS A 69 -16.99 -3.91 -12.45
C HIS A 69 -17.84 -3.85 -13.72
N HIS A 70 -17.36 -4.48 -14.79
CA HIS A 70 -18.12 -4.61 -16.04
C HIS A 70 -19.40 -5.44 -15.86
N SER A 71 -19.40 -6.35 -14.89
CA SER A 71 -20.57 -7.15 -14.52
C SER A 71 -20.53 -7.58 -13.04
N TYR A 72 -21.69 -7.89 -12.48
CA TYR A 72 -21.77 -8.47 -11.13
C TYR A 72 -21.00 -9.79 -11.01
N LYS A 73 -20.88 -10.53 -12.13
CA LYS A 73 -20.08 -11.76 -12.22
C LYS A 73 -18.59 -11.48 -11.99
N ASP A 74 -18.07 -10.35 -12.45
CA ASP A 74 -16.65 -10.00 -12.25
C ASP A 74 -16.36 -9.63 -10.79
N PHE A 75 -17.30 -8.95 -10.13
CA PHE A 75 -17.24 -8.72 -8.69
C PHE A 75 -17.23 -10.03 -7.88
N LEU A 76 -18.12 -10.98 -8.21
CA LEU A 76 -18.13 -12.30 -7.57
C LEU A 76 -16.84 -13.08 -7.82
N LYS A 77 -16.27 -13.00 -9.03
CA LYS A 77 -14.97 -13.60 -9.34
C LYS A 77 -13.85 -13.00 -8.51
N GLN A 78 -13.83 -11.67 -8.33
CA GLN A 78 -12.82 -11.00 -7.49
C GLN A 78 -12.93 -11.47 -6.03
N LYS A 79 -14.15 -11.50 -5.47
CA LYS A 79 -14.38 -12.05 -4.12
C LYS A 79 -13.96 -13.50 -3.99
N ALA A 80 -14.21 -14.33 -5.01
CA ALA A 80 -13.78 -15.73 -5.02
C ALA A 80 -12.24 -15.86 -5.03
N LYS A 81 -11.55 -15.01 -5.79
CA LYS A 81 -10.08 -14.95 -5.82
C LYS A 81 -9.51 -14.51 -4.48
N ASP A 82 -10.03 -13.45 -3.88
CA ASP A 82 -9.57 -12.95 -2.58
C ASP A 82 -9.73 -14.03 -1.50
N ASN A 83 -10.89 -14.71 -1.46
CA ASN A 83 -11.14 -15.84 -0.56
C ASN A 83 -10.18 -17.01 -0.81
N PHE A 84 -9.81 -17.27 -2.06
CA PHE A 84 -8.85 -18.32 -2.38
C PHE A 84 -7.44 -17.95 -1.91
N LYS A 85 -7.00 -16.69 -2.10
CA LYS A 85 -5.72 -16.18 -1.57
C LYS A 85 -5.63 -16.37 -0.07
N ILE A 86 -6.69 -16.04 0.67
CA ILE A 86 -6.77 -16.23 2.13
C ILE A 86 -6.57 -17.71 2.49
N LYS A 87 -7.35 -18.62 1.88
CA LYS A 87 -7.24 -20.06 2.14
C LYS A 87 -5.87 -20.64 1.78
N LEU A 88 -5.27 -20.14 0.70
CA LEU A 88 -3.95 -20.58 0.26
C LEU A 88 -2.85 -20.12 1.21
N CYS A 89 -2.89 -18.86 1.64
CA CYS A 89 -1.96 -18.33 2.64
C CYS A 89 -2.05 -19.13 3.93
N ASP A 90 -3.27 -19.40 4.41
CA ASP A 90 -3.51 -20.23 5.60
C ASP A 90 -2.91 -21.64 5.44
N LYS A 91 -3.20 -22.32 4.33
CA LYS A 91 -2.63 -23.65 4.02
C LYS A 91 -1.09 -23.64 4.00
N LYS A 92 -0.49 -22.56 3.50
CA LYS A 92 0.97 -22.37 3.44
C LYS A 92 1.57 -21.80 4.72
N LYS A 93 0.77 -21.56 5.77
CA LYS A 93 1.19 -20.91 7.01
C LYS A 93 1.83 -19.54 6.76
N ILE A 94 1.24 -18.77 5.85
CA ILE A 94 1.59 -17.39 5.54
C ILE A 94 0.51 -16.50 6.16
N LYS A 95 0.91 -15.50 6.94
CA LYS A 95 -0.02 -14.50 7.48
C LYS A 95 -0.28 -13.43 6.43
N LEU A 96 -1.52 -13.28 5.99
CA LEU A 96 -1.91 -12.31 4.96
C LEU A 96 -2.47 -11.02 5.58
N VAL A 97 -1.82 -9.88 5.30
CA VAL A 97 -2.21 -8.54 5.72
C VAL A 97 -2.98 -7.84 4.59
N SER A 98 -4.30 -7.68 4.72
CA SER A 98 -5.11 -6.96 3.72
C SER A 98 -5.25 -5.48 4.08
N ILE A 99 -4.71 -4.59 3.26
CA ILE A 99 -4.68 -3.13 3.47
C ILE A 99 -5.64 -2.48 2.47
N PHE A 100 -6.70 -1.82 2.95
CA PHE A 100 -7.67 -1.18 2.07
C PHE A 100 -7.38 0.31 1.88
N THR A 101 -7.57 0.81 0.64
CA THR A 101 -7.26 2.20 0.29
C THR A 101 -8.05 3.24 1.09
N HIS A 102 -9.25 2.86 1.53
CA HIS A 102 -10.21 3.73 2.21
C HIS A 102 -10.09 3.69 3.74
N ASP A 103 -9.20 2.85 4.29
CA ASP A 103 -9.05 2.71 5.74
C ASP A 103 -8.36 3.94 6.37
N ALA A 104 -7.67 4.77 5.58
CA ALA A 104 -6.83 5.87 6.10
C ALA A 104 -7.14 7.22 5.43
N THR A 105 -7.04 8.29 6.21
CA THR A 105 -7.15 9.69 5.73
C THR A 105 -5.87 10.50 5.88
N SER A 106 -4.85 9.93 6.52
CA SER A 106 -3.53 10.51 6.71
C SER A 106 -2.44 9.44 6.77
N ASP A 107 -1.19 9.87 6.71
CA ASP A 107 -0.01 8.99 6.86
C ASP A 107 -0.01 8.26 8.19
N ASN A 108 -0.33 8.98 9.26
CA ASN A 108 -0.39 8.42 10.60
C ASN A 108 -1.53 7.39 10.69
N ASP A 109 -2.69 7.68 10.11
CA ASP A 109 -3.81 6.73 10.10
C ASP A 109 -3.43 5.44 9.35
N LEU A 110 -2.74 5.57 8.21
CA LEU A 110 -2.27 4.41 7.44
C LEU A 110 -1.30 3.55 8.25
N ILE A 111 -0.31 4.17 8.92
CA ILE A 111 0.65 3.48 9.78
C ILE A 111 -0.09 2.77 10.93
N GLN A 112 -0.98 3.48 11.63
CA GLN A 112 -1.72 2.91 12.76
C GLN A 112 -2.64 1.76 12.34
N ASN A 113 -3.27 1.85 11.17
CA ASN A 113 -4.10 0.77 10.65
C ASN A 113 -3.29 -0.47 10.27
N ILE A 114 -2.11 -0.29 9.66
CA ILE A 114 -1.19 -1.40 9.38
C ILE A 114 -0.76 -2.06 10.68
N LEU A 115 -0.35 -1.29 11.69
CA LEU A 115 0.02 -1.82 13.00
C LEU A 115 -1.12 -2.63 13.65
N LYS A 116 -2.34 -2.10 13.68
CA LYS A 116 -3.51 -2.81 14.21
C LYS A 116 -3.77 -4.14 13.48
N LYS A 117 -3.63 -4.16 12.15
CA LYS A 117 -3.79 -5.40 11.35
C LYS A 117 -2.69 -6.41 11.68
N LEU A 118 -1.45 -5.97 11.82
CA LEU A 118 -0.33 -6.85 12.22
C LEU A 118 -0.56 -7.43 13.63
N GLU A 119 -1.02 -6.62 14.57
CA GLU A 119 -1.37 -7.07 15.93
C GLU A 119 -2.53 -8.07 15.92
N ALA A 120 -3.57 -7.83 15.14
CA ALA A 120 -4.71 -8.74 14.99
C ALA A 120 -4.32 -10.11 14.40
N LEU A 121 -3.27 -10.15 13.57
CA LEU A 121 -2.68 -11.38 13.03
C LEU A 121 -1.70 -12.06 14.01
N GLY A 122 -1.54 -11.52 15.22
CA GLY A 122 -0.64 -12.03 16.24
C GLY A 122 0.82 -11.99 15.80
N ILE A 123 1.24 -10.97 15.04
CA ILE A 123 2.66 -10.71 14.78
C ILE A 123 3.31 -10.23 16.07
N ASN A 124 4.50 -10.75 16.39
CA ASN A 124 5.22 -10.38 17.61
C ASN A 124 5.55 -8.88 17.60
N LYS A 125 5.17 -8.15 18.65
CA LYS A 125 5.47 -6.72 18.81
C LYS A 125 6.97 -6.42 18.88
N GLU A 126 7.78 -7.37 19.33
CA GLU A 126 9.25 -7.23 19.34
C GLU A 126 9.86 -7.14 17.94
N LEU A 127 9.14 -7.60 16.91
CA LEU A 127 9.54 -7.46 15.50
C LEU A 127 9.12 -6.12 14.90
N MET A 128 8.37 -5.28 15.63
CA MET A 128 7.77 -4.06 15.08
C MET A 128 8.53 -2.80 15.50
N ASN A 129 8.95 -2.03 14.50
CA ASN A 129 9.36 -0.64 14.68
C ASN A 129 8.15 0.30 14.54
N TYR A 130 7.79 0.96 15.64
CA TYR A 130 6.66 1.90 15.69
C TYR A 130 7.04 3.32 15.21
N ASN A 131 8.34 3.61 15.07
CA ASN A 131 8.86 4.92 14.68
C ASN A 131 9.14 4.96 13.18
N VAL A 132 8.09 4.85 12.37
CA VAL A 132 8.20 4.91 10.90
C VAL A 132 8.12 6.36 10.42
N SER A 133 9.14 6.82 9.70
CA SER A 133 9.09 8.09 8.97
C SER A 133 8.93 7.84 7.46
N LEU A 134 8.05 8.63 6.84
CA LEU A 134 7.84 8.65 5.39
C LEU A 134 8.65 9.74 4.68
N ASP A 135 9.49 10.48 5.40
CA ASP A 135 10.27 11.57 4.81
C ASP A 135 11.20 11.05 3.71
N VAL A 136 11.89 9.93 3.96
CA VAL A 136 12.75 9.27 2.96
C VAL A 136 11.94 8.73 1.78
N TYR A 137 10.77 8.13 2.05
CA TYR A 137 9.86 7.66 1.01
C TYR A 137 9.45 8.79 0.07
N TYR A 138 8.99 9.92 0.61
CA TYR A 138 8.59 11.06 -0.21
C TYR A 138 9.79 11.68 -0.95
N ALA A 139 10.96 11.80 -0.30
CA ALA A 139 12.21 12.26 -0.91
C ALA A 139 12.55 11.49 -2.19
N HIS A 140 12.36 10.18 -2.15
CA HIS A 140 12.63 9.28 -3.26
C HIS A 140 11.55 9.34 -4.35
N GLU A 141 10.27 9.29 -3.98
CA GLU A 141 9.18 9.20 -4.95
C GLU A 141 8.81 10.56 -5.60
N TYR A 142 9.09 11.68 -4.93
CA TYR A 142 8.75 13.03 -5.41
C TYR A 142 9.96 13.98 -5.43
N PRO A 143 11.08 13.61 -6.10
CA PRO A 143 12.31 14.40 -6.07
C PRO A 143 12.13 15.81 -6.65
N SER A 144 11.22 15.98 -7.61
CA SER A 144 10.84 17.26 -8.21
C SER A 144 10.16 18.19 -7.21
N LEU A 145 9.37 17.66 -6.27
CA LEU A 145 8.72 18.46 -5.24
C LEU A 145 9.74 19.15 -4.33
N TYR A 146 10.84 18.48 -4.01
CA TYR A 146 11.91 19.05 -3.19
C TYR A 146 12.67 20.15 -3.93
N LYS A 147 13.01 19.91 -5.20
CA LYS A 147 13.62 20.95 -6.05
C LYS A 147 12.73 22.18 -6.13
N PHE A 148 11.41 21.97 -6.21
CA PHE A 148 10.44 23.05 -6.25
C PHE A 148 10.33 23.78 -4.91
N GLU A 149 10.30 23.06 -3.78
CA GLU A 149 10.32 23.64 -2.43
C GLU A 149 11.54 24.57 -2.23
N ASP A 150 12.71 24.16 -2.68
CA ASP A 150 13.93 24.97 -2.60
C ASP A 150 13.84 26.24 -3.45
N ILE A 151 13.34 26.13 -4.69
CA ILE A 151 13.14 27.29 -5.57
C ILE A 151 12.16 28.30 -4.95
N VAL A 152 11.02 27.83 -4.42
CA VAL A 152 10.02 28.72 -3.83
C VAL A 152 10.59 29.43 -2.60
N LYS A 153 11.27 28.71 -1.70
CA LYS A 153 11.92 29.29 -0.53
C LYS A 153 13.00 30.31 -0.89
N ASN A 154 13.87 29.98 -1.85
CA ASN A 154 14.96 30.85 -2.29
C ASN A 154 14.45 32.15 -2.93
N ASN A 155 13.24 32.13 -3.49
CA ASN A 155 12.59 33.32 -4.06
C ASN A 155 11.64 34.02 -3.07
N GLY A 156 11.66 33.66 -1.78
CA GLY A 156 10.82 34.27 -0.74
C GLY A 156 9.32 33.93 -0.84
N GLY A 157 8.96 32.96 -1.69
CA GLY A 157 7.59 32.49 -1.84
C GLY A 157 7.18 31.49 -0.77
N LYS A 158 5.90 31.15 -0.74
CA LYS A 158 5.32 30.13 0.16
C LYS A 158 4.47 29.16 -0.67
N ILE A 159 4.64 27.86 -0.46
CA ILE A 159 3.78 26.85 -1.08
C ILE A 159 2.46 26.77 -0.31
N ILE A 160 1.34 26.98 -1.00
CA ILE A 160 -0.01 26.94 -0.41
C ILE A 160 -0.59 25.52 -0.48
N ASP A 161 -0.46 24.85 -1.63
CA ASP A 161 -0.89 23.46 -1.83
C ASP A 161 -0.05 22.82 -2.95
N VAL A 162 0.05 21.49 -2.92
CA VAL A 162 0.77 20.68 -3.92
C VAL A 162 -0.19 19.61 -4.42
N ILE A 163 -0.69 19.82 -5.63
CA ILE A 163 -1.52 18.84 -6.32
C ILE A 163 -0.59 18.02 -7.22
N SER A 164 -0.44 16.73 -6.92
CA SER A 164 0.21 15.76 -7.80
C SER A 164 -0.85 15.03 -8.61
N ASP A 165 -0.86 15.19 -9.92
CA ASP A 165 -1.65 14.31 -10.79
C ASP A 165 -0.88 13.01 -11.09
N LYS A 166 -1.57 11.98 -11.58
CA LYS A 166 -1.00 10.64 -11.87
C LYS A 166 0.23 10.67 -12.80
N ASP A 167 0.41 11.78 -13.52
CA ASP A 167 1.50 12.01 -14.48
C ASP A 167 2.65 12.88 -13.92
N ASN A 168 2.84 12.98 -12.59
CA ASN A 168 3.91 13.75 -11.94
C ASN A 168 3.93 15.26 -12.27
N HIS A 169 2.81 15.82 -12.72
CA HIS A 169 2.67 17.26 -12.87
C HIS A 169 2.33 17.86 -11.51
N HIS A 170 3.27 18.62 -10.97
CA HIS A 170 3.09 19.37 -9.72
C HIS A 170 2.77 20.82 -10.07
N CYS A 171 1.54 21.24 -9.77
CA CYS A 171 1.14 22.64 -9.86
C CYS A 171 1.17 23.23 -8.45
N ALA A 172 1.86 24.35 -8.29
CA ALA A 172 1.82 25.14 -7.07
C ALA A 172 1.21 26.50 -7.38
N THR A 173 0.17 26.84 -6.64
CA THR A 173 -0.39 28.19 -6.65
C THR A 173 0.43 29.05 -5.70
N ILE A 174 1.06 30.10 -6.23
CA ILE A 174 1.86 31.08 -5.49
C ILE A 174 0.94 32.16 -4.93
#